data_AF-B5VQ86-F1
#
_entry.id   AF-B5VQ86-F1
#
_cell.length_a   1.000
_cell.length_b   1.000
_cell.length_c   1.000
_cell.angle_alpha   90.00
_cell.angle_beta   90.00
_cell.angle_gamma   90.00
#
_symmetry.space_group_name_H-M   'P 1'
#
loop_
_entity.id
_entity.type
_entity.pdbx_description
1 polymer ?
#
loop_
_entity_poly.entity_id
_entity_poly.type
_entity_poly.pdbx_seq_one_letter_code
_entity_poly.pdbx_strand_id
1 'polypeptide(L)'
;TTFLQNIRARHDYFTGRFLVDIFDMDEKIDYRIRKHFNDFETPHPVVTIESKKRSTGRKMIDWYADIIGTGIGVLIGVAVFATWIGIGSPMKWDDNWWLIIGTYTGLIGFLDGFVLREVYFRIVQHEEKNYSDVAKEDLELFQELGIECPEEFSGKAPEINIIGYRTSQYINRICSTPWSVLVSVIIIIGLICIASGLRWSTTGQLIANTPTMIIEEFFLLVLLQAHNWADRQRRVEVTALYARRRILLSYVEKRFPEVMMLEK
;
A
#
# COMPACT_ATOMS: atom_id res chain seq x y z
N THR A 1 -0.74 -10.83 -18.97
CA THR A 1 -1.13 -9.62 -18.22
C THR A 1 -2.59 -9.64 -17.77
N THR A 2 -3.51 -10.29 -18.48
CA THR A 2 -4.94 -10.44 -18.11
C THR A 2 -5.21 -11.28 -16.85
N PHE A 3 -4.39 -12.28 -16.53
CA PHE A 3 -4.59 -13.13 -15.35
C PHE A 3 -4.38 -12.39 -14.02
N LEU A 4 -3.28 -11.65 -13.89
CA LEU A 4 -2.98 -10.86 -12.68
C LEU A 4 -4.02 -9.74 -12.47
N GLN A 5 -4.46 -9.09 -13.54
CA GLN A 5 -5.54 -8.10 -13.49
C GLN A 5 -6.88 -8.72 -13.08
N ASN A 6 -7.19 -9.94 -13.51
CA ASN A 6 -8.39 -10.66 -13.10
C ASN A 6 -8.35 -11.04 -11.62
N ILE A 7 -7.20 -11.49 -11.11
CA ILE A 7 -7.03 -11.75 -9.67
C ILE A 7 -7.25 -10.47 -8.86
N ARG A 8 -6.65 -9.35 -9.29
CA ARG A 8 -6.84 -8.04 -8.64
C ARG A 8 -8.30 -7.60 -8.66
N ALA A 9 -8.96 -7.65 -9.82
CA ALA A 9 -10.37 -7.29 -9.95
C ALA A 9 -11.30 -8.15 -9.07
N ARG A 10 -11.03 -9.45 -8.95
CA ARG A 10 -11.75 -10.33 -8.02
C ARG A 10 -11.51 -9.98 -6.56
N HIS A 11 -10.30 -9.51 -6.23
CA HIS A 11 -9.98 -9.04 -4.90
C HIS A 11 -10.74 -7.77 -4.55
N ASP A 12 -10.69 -6.78 -5.43
CA ASP A 12 -11.38 -5.51 -5.24
C ASP A 12 -12.90 -5.73 -5.14
N TYR A 13 -13.46 -6.61 -5.97
CA TYR A 13 -14.87 -6.99 -5.89
C TYR A 13 -15.24 -7.66 -4.57
N PHE A 14 -14.40 -8.58 -4.09
CA PHE A 14 -14.62 -9.25 -2.79
C PHE A 14 -14.61 -8.22 -1.66
N THR A 15 -13.55 -7.41 -1.55
CA THR A 15 -13.41 -6.43 -0.48
C THR A 15 -14.52 -5.37 -0.54
N GLY A 16 -14.84 -4.87 -1.73
CA GLY A 16 -15.90 -3.89 -1.93
C GLY A 16 -17.27 -4.42 -1.49
N ARG A 17 -17.61 -5.67 -1.84
CA ARG A 17 -18.86 -6.29 -1.42
C ARG A 17 -18.96 -6.43 0.10
N PHE A 18 -17.90 -6.91 0.75
CA PHE A 18 -17.89 -7.05 2.21
C PHE A 18 -18.01 -5.71 2.92
N LEU A 19 -17.37 -4.66 2.41
CA LEU A 19 -17.49 -3.31 2.98
C LEU A 19 -18.91 -2.76 2.85
N VAL A 20 -19.57 -2.96 1.71
CA VAL A 20 -20.99 -2.59 1.55
C VAL A 20 -21.86 -3.33 2.56
N ASP A 21 -21.68 -4.65 2.68
CA ASP A 21 -22.46 -5.42 3.66
C ASP A 21 -22.18 -4.98 5.12
N ILE A 22 -20.94 -4.55 5.43
CA ILE A 22 -20.58 -3.98 6.73
C ILE A 22 -21.34 -2.66 6.97
N PHE A 23 -21.32 -1.75 6.00
CA PHE A 23 -22.05 -0.48 6.12
C PHE A 23 -23.56 -0.69 6.27
N ASP A 24 -24.14 -1.64 5.53
CA ASP A 24 -25.55 -2.01 5.68
C ASP A 24 -25.86 -2.57 7.08
N MET A 25 -24.92 -3.32 7.69
CA MET A 25 -25.07 -3.80 9.07
C MET A 25 -24.98 -2.67 10.09
N ASP A 26 -24.04 -1.74 9.91
CA ASP A 26 -23.89 -0.56 10.77
C ASP A 26 -25.14 0.33 10.72
N GLU A 27 -25.69 0.59 9.53
CA GLU A 27 -26.93 1.35 9.35
C GLU A 27 -28.12 0.66 10.06
N LYS A 28 -28.23 -0.67 9.93
CA LYS A 28 -29.29 -1.44 10.61
C LYS A 28 -29.15 -1.40 12.13
N ILE A 29 -27.93 -1.50 12.64
CA ILE A 29 -27.65 -1.38 14.08
C ILE A 29 -28.09 0.00 14.57
N ASP A 30 -27.62 1.07 13.91
CA ASP A 30 -27.93 2.45 14.27
C ASP A 30 -29.44 2.71 14.24
N TYR A 31 -30.10 2.37 13.12
CA TYR A 31 -31.53 2.56 12.96
C TYR A 31 -32.34 1.84 14.05
N ARG A 32 -31.99 0.60 14.42
CA ARG A 32 -32.70 -0.14 15.46
C ARG A 32 -32.54 0.48 16.84
N ILE A 33 -31.33 0.90 17.19
CA ILE A 33 -31.05 1.54 18.48
C ILE A 33 -31.80 2.88 18.55
N ARG A 34 -31.68 3.72 17.52
CA ARG A 34 -32.38 5.00 17.42
C ARG A 34 -33.90 4.86 17.49
N LYS A 35 -34.46 3.88 16.78
CA LYS A 35 -35.91 3.57 16.83
C LYS A 35 -36.36 3.14 18.23
N HIS A 36 -35.56 2.34 18.93
CA HIS A 36 -35.91 1.89 20.28
C HIS A 36 -35.89 3.03 21.31
N PHE A 37 -34.90 3.90 21.25
CA PHE A 37 -34.78 5.06 22.15
C PHE A 37 -35.52 6.31 21.66
N ASN A 38 -36.11 6.25 20.47
CA ASN A 38 -36.74 7.38 19.77
C ASN A 38 -35.81 8.59 19.62
N ASP A 39 -34.53 8.34 19.31
CA ASP A 39 -33.49 9.37 19.13
C ASP A 39 -32.98 9.43 17.70
N PHE A 40 -33.60 10.30 16.90
CA PHE A 40 -33.18 10.60 15.53
C PHE A 40 -32.55 11.99 15.38
N GLU A 41 -32.48 12.76 16.47
CA GLU A 41 -32.00 14.14 16.45
C GLU A 41 -30.53 14.24 16.84
N THR A 42 -30.01 13.31 17.65
CA THR A 42 -28.60 13.31 18.06
C THR A 42 -27.69 13.01 16.86
N PRO A 43 -26.79 13.94 16.47
CA PRO A 43 -25.85 13.71 15.38
C PRO A 43 -24.74 12.73 15.79
N HIS A 44 -24.26 11.96 14.83
CA HIS A 44 -23.10 11.10 15.02
C HIS A 44 -21.83 11.92 15.30
N PRO A 45 -20.90 11.43 16.15
CA PRO A 45 -19.64 12.11 16.38
C PRO A 45 -18.84 12.21 15.07
N VAL A 46 -18.27 13.39 14.81
CA VAL A 46 -17.48 13.61 13.60
C VAL A 46 -16.14 12.89 13.73
N VAL A 47 -15.97 11.80 12.99
CA VAL A 47 -14.68 11.09 12.89
C VAL A 47 -13.74 11.91 12.01
N THR A 48 -12.78 12.60 12.62
CA THR A 48 -11.74 13.34 11.89
C THR A 48 -10.51 12.46 11.68
N ILE A 49 -10.17 12.19 10.42
CA ILE A 49 -8.91 11.52 10.07
C ILE A 49 -7.76 12.53 10.27
N GLU A 50 -6.92 12.31 11.28
CA GLU A 50 -5.80 13.21 11.56
C GLU A 50 -4.77 13.19 10.41
N SER A 51 -4.58 14.33 9.76
CA SER A 51 -3.50 14.49 8.78
C SER A 51 -2.17 14.66 9.49
N LYS A 52 -1.32 13.63 9.43
CA LYS A 52 0.03 13.68 9.99
C LYS A 52 0.89 14.71 9.24
N LYS A 53 1.43 15.69 9.96
CA LYS A 53 2.34 16.72 9.39
C LYS A 53 3.52 16.04 8.67
N ARG A 54 3.68 16.31 7.38
CA ARG A 54 4.76 15.76 6.54
C ARG A 54 5.97 16.69 6.54
N SER A 55 7.18 16.12 6.65
CA SER A 55 8.43 16.85 6.48
C SER A 55 8.64 17.25 5.02
N THR A 56 9.43 18.31 4.77
CA THR A 56 9.69 18.82 3.41
C THR A 56 10.27 17.76 2.48
N GLY A 57 11.21 16.92 2.96
CA GLY A 57 11.76 15.82 2.17
C GLY A 57 10.71 14.80 1.73
N ARG A 58 9.75 14.46 2.60
CA ARG A 58 8.63 13.58 2.23
C ARG A 58 7.70 14.21 1.21
N LYS A 59 7.46 15.52 1.29
CA LYS A 59 6.66 16.21 0.27
C LYS A 59 7.30 16.12 -1.12
N MET A 60 8.64 16.18 -1.20
CA MET A 60 9.36 16.00 -2.47
C MET A 60 9.28 14.56 -2.98
N ILE A 61 9.42 13.57 -2.10
CA ILE A 61 9.26 12.15 -2.44
C ILE A 61 7.84 11.89 -2.97
N ASP A 62 6.82 12.39 -2.28
CA ASP A 62 5.41 12.25 -2.69
C ASP A 62 5.16 12.90 -4.06
N TRP A 63 5.66 14.11 -4.28
CA TRP A 63 5.53 14.79 -5.56
C TRP A 63 6.18 14.02 -6.72
N TYR A 64 7.38 13.47 -6.49
CA TYR A 64 8.04 12.62 -7.48
C TYR A 64 7.25 11.33 -7.74
N ALA A 65 6.79 10.66 -6.68
CA ALA A 65 5.98 9.46 -6.77
C ALA A 65 4.66 9.70 -7.54
N ASP A 66 4.02 10.85 -7.32
CA ASP A 66 2.81 11.25 -8.04
C ASP A 66 3.09 11.46 -9.54
N ILE A 67 4.21 12.09 -9.90
CA ILE A 67 4.58 12.28 -11.32
C ILE A 67 4.75 10.92 -12.01
N ILE A 68 5.44 9.98 -11.38
CA ILE A 68 5.71 8.66 -11.97
C ILE A 68 4.47 7.78 -11.97
N GLY A 69 3.68 7.82 -10.89
CA GLY A 69 2.49 7.00 -10.71
C GLY A 69 1.26 7.47 -11.48
N THR A 70 1.23 8.72 -11.94
CA THR A 70 0.12 9.27 -12.72
C THR A 70 0.31 9.07 -14.23
N GLY A 71 -0.74 9.38 -15.01
CA GLY A 71 -0.66 9.33 -16.48
C GLY A 71 0.42 10.24 -17.09
N ILE A 72 0.93 11.22 -16.34
CA ILE A 72 2.06 12.07 -16.74
C ILE A 72 3.33 11.23 -16.91
N GLY A 73 3.61 10.31 -15.98
CA GLY A 73 4.75 9.40 -16.06
C GLY A 73 4.71 8.54 -17.32
N VAL A 74 3.52 8.09 -17.74
CA VAL A 74 3.34 7.34 -18.99
C VAL A 74 3.68 8.20 -20.21
N LEU A 75 3.23 9.47 -20.25
CA LEU A 75 3.56 10.38 -21.34
C LEU A 75 5.07 10.68 -21.42
N ILE A 76 5.72 10.88 -20.27
CA ILE A 76 7.17 11.04 -20.19
C ILE A 76 7.87 9.79 -20.72
N GLY A 77 7.44 8.60 -20.30
CA GLY A 77 7.98 7.34 -20.77
C GLY A 77 7.89 7.21 -22.29
N VAL A 78 6.72 7.48 -22.88
CA VAL A 78 6.52 7.46 -24.34
C VAL A 78 7.46 8.44 -25.06
N ALA A 79 7.63 9.66 -24.52
CA ALA A 79 8.53 10.65 -25.11
C ALA A 79 10.00 10.21 -25.04
N VAL A 80 10.42 9.62 -23.93
CA VAL A 80 11.79 9.08 -23.76
C VAL A 80 12.03 7.91 -24.72
N PHE A 81 11.09 6.97 -24.83
CA PHE A 81 11.18 5.86 -25.79
C PHE A 81 11.25 6.35 -27.24
N ALA A 82 10.42 7.34 -27.62
CA ALA A 82 10.47 7.93 -28.95
C ALA A 82 11.83 8.60 -29.23
N THR A 83 12.38 9.29 -28.23
CA THR A 83 13.71 9.91 -28.29
C THR A 83 14.80 8.87 -28.50
N TRP A 84 14.74 7.74 -27.78
CA TRP A 84 15.70 6.64 -27.98
C TRP A 84 15.64 6.06 -29.39
N ILE A 85 14.45 5.88 -29.95
CA ILE A 85 14.33 5.37 -31.32
C ILE A 85 14.91 6.37 -32.32
N GLY A 86 14.63 7.67 -32.12
CA GLY A 86 15.13 8.73 -32.97
C GLY A 86 16.66 8.85 -32.97
N ILE A 87 17.29 8.74 -31.80
CA ILE A 87 18.76 8.86 -31.64
C ILE A 87 19.49 7.53 -31.92
N GLY A 88 18.80 6.38 -31.84
CA GLY A 88 19.39 5.09 -32.20
C GLY A 88 19.82 5.01 -33.66
N SER A 89 19.08 5.66 -34.56
CA SER A 89 19.43 5.73 -36.00
C SER A 89 20.81 6.37 -36.26
N PRO A 90 21.14 7.58 -35.76
CA PRO A 90 22.47 8.16 -35.95
C PRO A 90 23.58 7.43 -35.18
N MET A 91 23.28 6.76 -34.06
CA MET A 91 24.24 5.92 -33.32
C MET A 91 24.38 4.49 -33.83
N LYS A 92 23.73 4.14 -34.97
CA LYS A 92 23.81 2.83 -35.62
C LYS A 92 23.39 1.64 -34.74
N TRP A 93 22.67 1.89 -33.64
CA TRP A 93 22.21 0.84 -32.72
C TRP A 93 23.35 -0.04 -32.17
N ASP A 94 24.52 0.56 -31.90
CA ASP A 94 25.68 -0.16 -31.38
C ASP A 94 25.52 -0.58 -29.90
N ASP A 95 26.39 -1.46 -29.42
CA ASP A 95 26.35 -1.95 -28.04
C ASP A 95 26.48 -0.82 -27.01
N ASN A 96 27.19 0.25 -27.37
CA ASN A 96 27.35 1.43 -26.54
C ASN A 96 26.03 2.21 -26.41
N TRP A 97 25.25 2.33 -27.47
CA TRP A 97 23.93 2.93 -27.47
C TRP A 97 22.95 2.16 -26.56
N TRP A 98 22.92 0.84 -26.66
CA TRP A 98 22.13 0.00 -25.77
C TRP A 98 22.55 0.13 -24.31
N LEU A 99 23.86 0.25 -24.07
CA LEU A 99 24.41 0.44 -22.73
C LEU A 99 24.02 1.79 -22.13
N ILE A 100 24.01 2.87 -22.92
CA ILE A 100 23.54 4.20 -22.48
C ILE A 100 22.07 4.15 -22.05
N ILE A 101 21.22 3.50 -22.85
CA ILE A 101 19.80 3.30 -22.50
C ILE A 101 19.71 2.55 -21.17
N GLY A 102 20.43 1.43 -21.05
CA GLY A 102 20.48 0.63 -19.84
C GLY A 102 20.96 1.42 -18.63
N THR A 103 22.03 2.22 -18.74
CA THR A 103 22.55 3.01 -17.63
C THR A 103 21.52 4.03 -17.15
N TYR A 104 20.81 4.69 -18.08
CA TYR A 104 19.73 5.60 -17.71
C TYR A 104 18.60 4.87 -16.99
N THR A 105 18.09 3.77 -17.58
CA THR A 105 16.98 3.02 -16.98
C THR A 105 17.33 2.46 -15.62
N GLY A 106 18.54 1.92 -15.46
CA GLY A 106 19.00 1.38 -14.18
C GLY A 106 19.13 2.46 -13.10
N LEU A 107 19.65 3.64 -13.42
CA LEU A 107 19.76 4.74 -12.45
C LEU A 107 18.40 5.28 -12.01
N ILE A 108 17.47 5.46 -12.96
CA ILE A 108 16.10 5.92 -12.67
C ILE A 108 15.34 4.84 -11.91
N GLY A 109 15.37 3.58 -12.37
CA GLY A 109 14.70 2.45 -11.74
C GLY A 109 15.21 2.19 -10.32
N PHE A 110 16.50 2.39 -10.08
CA PHE A 110 17.08 2.36 -8.73
C PHE A 110 16.47 3.42 -7.81
N LEU A 111 16.35 4.67 -8.27
CA LEU A 111 15.68 5.74 -7.50
C LEU A 111 14.20 5.42 -7.26
N ASP A 112 13.50 5.04 -8.32
CA ASP A 112 12.07 4.71 -8.31
C ASP A 112 11.77 3.59 -7.32
N GLY A 113 12.61 2.55 -7.30
CA GLY A 113 12.48 1.45 -6.36
C GLY A 113 12.54 1.90 -4.90
N PHE A 114 13.40 2.85 -4.54
CA PHE A 114 13.43 3.42 -3.18
C PHE A 114 12.22 4.32 -2.90
N VAL A 115 11.84 5.18 -3.86
CA VAL A 115 10.70 6.10 -3.69
C VAL A 115 9.40 5.33 -3.52
N LEU A 116 9.11 4.40 -4.44
CA LEU A 116 7.90 3.58 -4.39
C LEU A 116 7.84 2.76 -3.11
N ARG A 117 8.98 2.28 -2.61
CA ARG A 117 9.04 1.49 -1.38
C ARG A 117 8.77 2.32 -0.12
N GLU A 118 9.30 3.54 -0.02
CA GLU A 118 8.96 4.47 1.09
C GLU A 118 7.46 4.75 1.12
N VAL A 119 6.90 5.11 -0.04
CA VAL A 119 5.49 5.48 -0.17
C VAL A 119 4.59 4.27 0.13
N TYR A 120 4.89 3.11 -0.45
CA TYR A 120 4.12 1.89 -0.27
C TYR A 120 4.12 1.43 1.20
N PHE A 121 5.30 1.35 1.82
CA PHE A 121 5.43 0.94 3.21
C PHE A 121 4.62 1.84 4.15
N ARG A 122 4.62 3.16 3.88
CA ARG A 122 3.84 4.13 4.64
C ARG A 122 2.34 3.96 4.47
N ILE A 123 1.86 3.66 3.26
CA ILE A 123 0.44 3.40 2.99
C ILE A 123 -0.01 2.15 3.77
N VAL A 124 0.75 1.05 3.67
CA VAL A 124 0.42 -0.21 4.36
C VAL A 124 0.40 -0.01 5.88
N GLN A 125 1.39 0.69 6.45
CA GLN A 125 1.39 0.98 7.90
C GLN A 125 0.19 1.82 8.34
N HIS A 126 -0.27 2.74 7.50
CA HIS A 126 -1.44 3.55 7.81
C HIS A 126 -2.73 2.72 7.74
N GLU A 127 -2.87 1.87 6.72
CA GLU A 127 -4.00 0.94 6.59
C GLU A 127 -4.07 -0.03 7.78
N GLU A 128 -2.96 -0.70 8.12
CA GLU A 128 -2.86 -1.66 9.22
C GLU A 128 -3.22 -1.01 10.57
N LYS A 129 -2.75 0.23 10.80
CA LYS A 129 -3.12 0.98 11.99
C LYS A 129 -4.63 1.23 12.05
N ASN A 130 -5.23 1.70 10.96
CA ASN A 130 -6.67 2.00 10.94
C ASN A 130 -7.51 0.73 11.20
N TYR A 131 -7.15 -0.42 10.61
CA TYR A 131 -7.83 -1.69 10.89
C TYR A 131 -7.66 -2.15 12.34
N SER A 132 -6.46 -1.97 12.91
CA SER A 132 -6.18 -2.30 14.31
C SER A 132 -6.94 -1.40 15.28
N ASP A 133 -7.06 -0.10 14.97
CA ASP A 133 -7.78 0.86 15.82
C ASP A 133 -9.28 0.50 15.87
N VAL A 134 -9.91 0.22 14.71
CA VAL A 134 -11.30 -0.24 14.64
C VAL A 134 -11.49 -1.58 15.37
N ALA A 135 -10.57 -2.54 15.19
CA ALA A 135 -10.66 -3.82 15.89
C ALA A 135 -10.56 -3.65 17.42
N LYS A 136 -9.76 -2.71 17.90
CA LYS A 136 -9.63 -2.40 19.32
C LYS A 136 -10.92 -1.79 19.88
N GLU A 137 -11.48 -0.80 19.17
CA GLU A 137 -12.77 -0.17 19.55
C GLU A 137 -13.91 -1.20 19.61
N ASP A 138 -13.98 -2.11 18.63
CA ASP A 138 -14.98 -3.19 18.62
C ASP A 138 -14.84 -4.12 19.82
N LEU A 139 -13.61 -4.46 20.21
CA LEU A 139 -13.34 -5.34 21.35
C LEU A 139 -13.64 -4.65 22.68
N GLU A 140 -13.34 -3.36 22.81
CA GLU A 140 -13.73 -2.55 23.98
C GLU A 140 -15.26 -2.50 24.11
N LEU A 141 -15.98 -2.26 23.01
CA LEU A 141 -17.44 -2.29 23.00
C LEU A 141 -18.00 -3.67 23.39
N PHE A 142 -17.41 -4.75 22.90
CA PHE A 142 -17.83 -6.10 23.29
C PHE A 142 -17.58 -6.40 24.77
N GLN A 143 -16.49 -5.91 25.34
CA GLN A 143 -16.22 -6.04 26.77
C GLN A 143 -17.26 -5.29 27.60
N GLU A 144 -17.62 -4.06 27.19
CA GLU A 144 -18.67 -3.27 27.87
C GLU A 144 -20.06 -3.95 27.79
N LEU A 145 -20.38 -4.57 26.65
CA LEU A 145 -21.65 -5.27 26.43
C LEU A 145 -21.68 -6.69 27.00
N GLY A 146 -20.55 -7.21 27.49
CA GLY A 146 -20.41 -8.60 27.98
C GLY A 146 -20.53 -9.65 26.87
N ILE A 147 -20.12 -9.33 25.65
CA ILE A 147 -20.15 -10.24 24.49
C ILE A 147 -18.79 -10.93 24.36
N GLU A 148 -18.78 -12.27 24.33
CA GLU A 148 -17.57 -13.03 24.01
C GLU A 148 -17.27 -12.96 22.50
N CYS A 149 -16.13 -12.36 22.14
CA CYS A 149 -15.62 -12.36 20.77
C CYS A 149 -14.66 -13.53 20.57
N PRO A 150 -14.88 -14.40 19.56
CA PRO A 150 -13.92 -15.43 19.21
C PRO A 150 -12.53 -14.84 18.88
N GLU A 151 -11.46 -15.47 19.37
CA GLU A 151 -10.07 -14.99 19.18
C GLU A 151 -9.70 -14.85 17.70
N GLU A 152 -10.28 -15.68 16.83
CA GLU A 152 -10.08 -15.64 15.38
C GLU A 152 -10.48 -14.30 14.74
N PHE A 153 -11.38 -13.54 15.39
CA PHE A 153 -11.85 -12.24 14.94
C PHE A 153 -11.28 -11.07 15.75
N SER A 154 -10.36 -11.35 16.69
CA SER A 154 -9.70 -10.34 17.52
C SER A 154 -8.69 -9.47 16.76
N GLY A 155 -8.42 -9.77 15.48
CA GLY A 155 -7.51 -8.97 14.64
C GLY A 155 -6.02 -9.22 14.88
N LYS A 156 -5.65 -10.26 15.64
CA LYS A 156 -4.24 -10.64 15.82
C LYS A 156 -3.77 -11.48 14.63
N ALA A 157 -2.82 -10.95 13.86
CA ALA A 157 -2.16 -11.72 12.81
C ALA A 157 -1.34 -12.87 13.44
N PRO A 158 -1.32 -14.08 12.84
CA PRO A 158 -0.48 -15.17 13.33
C PRO A 158 1.00 -14.82 13.19
N GLU A 159 1.78 -15.05 14.26
CA GLU A 159 3.23 -14.81 14.25
C GLU A 159 3.95 -15.82 13.34
N ILE A 160 4.49 -15.34 12.23
CA ILE A 160 5.34 -16.15 11.35
C ILE A 160 6.79 -16.03 11.82
N ASN A 161 7.21 -16.93 12.71
CA ASN A 161 8.57 -16.99 13.24
C ASN A 161 9.53 -17.76 12.31
N ILE A 162 10.09 -17.07 11.31
CA ILE A 162 11.18 -17.62 10.47
C ILE A 162 12.34 -16.63 10.43
N ILE A 163 13.57 -17.08 10.71
CA ILE A 163 14.76 -16.22 10.79
C ILE A 163 15.02 -15.48 9.47
N GLY A 164 14.84 -16.14 8.32
CA GLY A 164 14.97 -15.51 6.99
C GLY A 164 13.93 -14.40 6.75
N TYR A 165 12.73 -14.55 7.31
CA TYR A 165 11.69 -13.52 7.26
C TYR A 165 12.10 -12.28 8.05
N ARG A 166 12.72 -12.46 9.23
CA ARG A 166 13.19 -11.35 10.07
C ARG A 166 14.28 -10.52 9.40
N THR A 167 15.25 -11.16 8.74
CA THR A 167 16.32 -10.44 8.02
C THR A 167 15.77 -9.67 6.82
N SER A 168 14.88 -10.28 6.04
CA SER A 168 14.21 -9.61 4.91
C SER A 168 13.36 -8.42 5.36
N GLN A 169 12.58 -8.60 6.44
CA GLN A 169 11.81 -7.54 7.10
C GLN A 169 12.68 -6.37 7.56
N TYR A 170 13.85 -6.66 8.14
CA TYR A 170 14.77 -5.63 8.60
C TYR A 170 15.35 -4.80 7.45
N ILE A 171 15.86 -5.46 6.40
CA ILE A 171 16.36 -4.79 5.20
C ILE A 171 15.24 -3.96 4.55
N ASN A 172 14.04 -4.54 4.46
CA ASN A 172 12.85 -3.86 3.95
C ASN A 172 12.56 -2.57 4.73
N ARG A 173 12.57 -2.64 6.06
CA ARG A 173 12.31 -1.49 6.93
C ARG A 173 13.34 -0.37 6.74
N ILE A 174 14.62 -0.69 6.61
CA ILE A 174 15.67 0.30 6.36
C ILE A 174 15.46 0.96 4.98
N CYS A 175 15.25 0.16 3.94
CA CYS A 175 15.08 0.64 2.58
C CYS A 175 13.77 1.44 2.37
N SER A 176 12.84 1.40 3.31
CA SER A 176 11.56 2.12 3.24
C SER A 176 11.56 3.43 4.03
N THR A 177 12.73 3.96 4.41
CA THR A 177 12.84 5.23 5.15
C THR A 177 13.06 6.40 4.20
N PRO A 178 12.66 7.64 4.53
CA PRO A 178 12.97 8.81 3.70
C PRO A 178 14.48 9.03 3.54
N TRP A 179 15.29 8.54 4.49
CA TRP A 179 16.75 8.58 4.40
C TRP A 179 17.30 7.64 3.32
N SER A 180 16.68 6.48 3.07
CA SER A 180 17.15 5.57 2.01
C SER A 180 17.02 6.20 0.63
N VAL A 181 15.98 7.00 0.40
CA VAL A 181 15.80 7.77 -0.84
C VAL A 181 16.88 8.85 -1.00
N LEU A 182 17.24 9.56 0.08
CA LEU A 182 18.34 10.53 0.01
C LEU A 182 19.67 9.86 -0.27
N VAL A 183 19.94 8.72 0.37
CA VAL A 183 21.15 7.92 0.13
C VAL A 183 21.20 7.40 -1.30
N SER A 184 20.08 6.98 -1.88
CA SER A 184 20.05 6.51 -3.27
C SER A 184 20.40 7.63 -4.25
N VAL A 185 19.94 8.86 -4.03
CA VAL A 185 20.35 10.04 -4.82
C VAL A 185 21.85 10.29 -4.70
N ILE A 186 22.43 10.20 -3.49
CA ILE A 186 23.87 10.35 -3.28
C ILE A 186 24.66 9.27 -4.03
N ILE A 187 24.18 8.02 -4.00
CA ILE A 187 24.81 6.90 -4.73
C ILE A 187 24.75 7.17 -6.24
N ILE A 188 23.62 7.61 -6.78
CA ILE A 188 23.48 7.95 -8.21
C ILE A 188 24.49 9.04 -8.59
N ILE A 189 24.60 10.12 -7.80
CA ILE A 189 25.57 11.18 -8.05
C ILE A 189 27.00 10.63 -8.03
N GLY A 190 27.33 9.77 -7.05
CA GLY A 190 28.62 9.10 -6.97
C GLY A 190 28.93 8.25 -8.20
N LEU A 191 27.96 7.44 -8.67
CA LEU A 191 28.10 6.62 -9.87
C LEU A 191 28.30 7.48 -11.12
N ILE A 192 27.57 8.59 -11.26
CA ILE A 192 27.74 9.55 -12.36
C ILE A 192 29.13 10.18 -12.32
N CYS A 193 29.62 10.57 -11.14
CA CYS A 193 30.97 11.13 -10.98
C CYS A 193 32.04 10.12 -11.38
N ILE A 194 31.91 8.86 -10.96
CA ILE A 194 32.85 7.77 -11.32
C ILE A 194 32.81 7.52 -12.83
N ALA A 195 31.61 7.38 -13.42
CA ALA A 195 31.45 7.17 -14.86
C ALA A 195 32.02 8.34 -15.67
N SER A 196 31.83 9.57 -15.19
CA SER A 196 32.39 10.78 -15.81
C SER A 196 33.92 10.83 -15.71
N GLY A 197 34.50 10.44 -14.57
CA GLY A 197 35.95 10.30 -14.39
C GLY A 197 36.55 9.24 -15.32
N LEU A 198 35.79 8.18 -15.61
CA LEU A 198 36.11 7.13 -16.58
C LEU A 198 35.71 7.50 -18.02
N ARG A 199 35.37 8.78 -18.28
CA ARG A 199 34.99 9.35 -19.58
C ARG A 199 33.87 8.59 -20.29
N TRP A 200 32.89 8.07 -19.54
CA TRP A 200 31.78 7.28 -20.08
C TRP A 200 32.24 6.09 -20.93
N SER A 201 33.40 5.52 -20.62
CA SER A 201 33.83 4.24 -21.20
C SER A 201 32.84 3.13 -20.88
N THR A 202 32.86 2.05 -21.68
CA THR A 202 32.03 0.86 -21.46
C THR A 202 32.13 0.35 -20.03
N THR A 203 33.33 0.36 -19.44
CA THR A 203 33.55 -0.02 -18.04
C THR A 203 32.86 0.93 -17.05
N GLY A 204 32.96 2.25 -17.26
CA GLY A 204 32.29 3.23 -16.41
C GLY A 204 30.77 3.13 -16.48
N GLN A 205 30.22 2.86 -17.66
CA GLN A 205 28.78 2.64 -17.86
C GLN A 205 28.30 1.34 -17.21
N LEU A 206 29.05 0.24 -17.31
CA LEU A 206 28.73 -1.04 -16.66
C LEU A 206 28.72 -0.93 -15.14
N ILE A 207 29.70 -0.22 -14.56
CA ILE A 207 29.76 0.00 -13.10
C ILE A 207 28.53 0.77 -12.61
N ALA A 208 28.03 1.74 -13.38
CA ALA A 208 26.81 2.47 -13.03
C ALA A 208 25.54 1.64 -13.27
N ASN A 209 25.48 0.90 -14.38
CA ASN A 209 24.30 0.15 -14.80
C ASN A 209 24.06 -1.13 -13.99
N THR A 210 25.04 -2.02 -13.91
CA THR A 210 24.80 -3.39 -13.45
C THR A 210 24.32 -3.46 -12.00
N PRO A 211 24.93 -2.75 -11.03
CA PRO A 211 24.46 -2.78 -9.65
C PRO A 211 23.08 -2.15 -9.47
N THR A 212 22.77 -1.09 -10.24
CA THR A 212 21.50 -0.36 -10.13
C THR A 212 20.33 -1.19 -10.65
N MET A 213 20.50 -1.86 -11.79
CA MET A 213 19.51 -2.80 -12.33
C MET A 213 19.24 -3.99 -11.41
N ILE A 214 20.29 -4.58 -10.81
CA ILE A 214 20.11 -5.72 -9.88
C ILE A 214 19.27 -5.30 -8.66
N ILE A 215 19.51 -4.09 -8.13
CA ILE A 215 18.78 -3.59 -6.96
C ILE A 215 17.35 -3.20 -7.33
N GLU A 216 17.14 -2.59 -8.51
CA GLU A 216 15.82 -2.31 -9.06
C GLU A 216 14.97 -3.60 -9.16
N GLU A 217 15.50 -4.63 -9.82
CA GLU A 217 14.81 -5.92 -9.98
C GLU A 217 14.48 -6.57 -8.64
N PHE A 218 15.43 -6.53 -7.69
CA PHE A 218 15.21 -7.00 -6.33
C PHE A 218 14.05 -6.25 -5.64
N PHE A 219 13.98 -4.93 -5.78
CA PHE A 219 12.91 -4.13 -5.20
C PHE A 219 11.55 -4.40 -5.86
N LEU A 220 11.51 -4.61 -7.18
CA LEU A 220 10.29 -4.99 -7.87
C LEU A 220 9.75 -6.33 -7.34
N LEU A 221 10.62 -7.32 -7.13
CA LEU A 221 10.22 -8.61 -6.54
C LEU A 221 9.67 -8.44 -5.13
N VAL A 222 10.31 -7.62 -4.29
CA VAL A 222 9.83 -7.40 -2.92
C VAL A 222 8.51 -6.62 -2.91
N LEU A 223 8.34 -5.62 -3.77
CA LEU A 223 7.08 -4.90 -3.92
C LEU A 223 5.94 -5.84 -4.34
N LEU A 224 6.20 -6.77 -5.26
CA LEU A 224 5.21 -7.77 -5.69
C LEU A 224 4.83 -8.70 -4.53
N GLN A 225 5.82 -9.20 -3.78
CA GLN A 225 5.56 -10.03 -2.60
C GLN A 225 4.80 -9.27 -1.51
N ALA A 226 5.19 -8.02 -1.24
CA ALA A 226 4.55 -7.17 -0.24
C ALA A 226 3.11 -6.82 -0.63
N HIS A 227 2.83 -6.63 -1.92
CA HIS A 227 1.47 -6.43 -2.44
C HIS A 227 0.60 -7.67 -2.21
N ASN A 228 1.08 -8.85 -2.61
CA ASN A 228 0.35 -10.11 -2.40
C ASN A 228 0.09 -10.39 -0.91
N TRP A 229 1.06 -10.07 -0.04
CA TRP A 229 0.91 -10.22 1.40
C TRP A 229 -0.12 -9.23 1.98
N ALA A 230 -0.02 -7.95 1.62
CA ALA A 230 -0.96 -6.92 2.08
C ALA A 230 -2.40 -7.24 1.64
N ASP A 231 -2.59 -7.69 0.41
CA ASP A 231 -3.89 -8.14 -0.08
C ASP A 231 -4.44 -9.30 0.77
N ARG A 232 -3.63 -10.34 1.03
CA ARG A 232 -4.05 -11.46 1.88
C ARG A 232 -4.43 -10.98 3.29
N GLN A 233 -3.64 -10.10 3.87
CA GLN A 233 -3.89 -9.54 5.19
C GLN A 233 -5.21 -8.75 5.22
N ARG A 234 -5.43 -7.88 4.22
CA ARG A 234 -6.67 -7.09 4.08
C ARG A 234 -7.93 -7.98 4.03
N ARG A 235 -7.88 -9.13 3.36
CA ARG A 235 -9.01 -10.08 3.37
C ARG A 235 -9.32 -10.61 4.77
N VAL A 236 -8.29 -10.95 5.54
CA VAL A 236 -8.45 -11.44 6.92
C VAL A 236 -9.07 -10.36 7.79
N GLU A 237 -8.54 -9.14 7.71
CA GLU A 237 -9.04 -7.98 8.48
C GLU A 237 -10.49 -7.63 8.15
N VAL A 238 -10.84 -7.58 6.86
CA VAL A 238 -12.22 -7.29 6.41
C VAL A 238 -13.18 -8.41 6.81
N THR A 239 -12.77 -9.68 6.71
CA THR A 239 -13.61 -10.81 7.14
C THR A 239 -13.82 -10.80 8.65
N ALA A 240 -12.79 -10.48 9.43
CA ALA A 240 -12.89 -10.34 10.88
C ALA A 240 -13.81 -9.18 11.27
N LEU A 241 -13.69 -8.02 10.62
CA LEU A 241 -14.57 -6.88 10.82
C LEU A 241 -16.03 -7.24 10.52
N TYR A 242 -16.28 -7.90 9.39
CA TYR A 242 -17.61 -8.39 9.02
C TYR A 242 -18.19 -9.31 10.11
N ALA A 243 -17.39 -10.25 10.62
CA ALA A 243 -17.83 -11.17 11.67
C ALA A 243 -18.20 -10.43 12.96
N ARG A 244 -17.39 -9.46 13.40
CA ARG A 244 -17.69 -8.64 14.58
C ARG A 244 -18.98 -7.84 14.39
N ARG A 245 -19.15 -7.18 13.24
CA ARG A 245 -20.38 -6.43 12.91
C ARG A 245 -21.62 -7.32 12.91
N ARG A 246 -21.52 -8.54 12.39
CA ARG A 246 -22.60 -9.52 12.43
C ARG A 246 -22.95 -9.97 13.85
N ILE A 247 -21.96 -10.17 14.71
CA ILE A 247 -22.17 -10.49 16.13
C ILE A 247 -22.91 -9.33 16.83
N LEU A 248 -22.45 -8.09 16.60
CA LEU A 248 -23.05 -6.89 17.16
C LEU A 248 -24.51 -6.72 16.69
N LEU A 249 -24.76 -6.87 15.39
CA LEU A 249 -26.11 -6.84 14.85
C LEU A 249 -26.98 -7.89 15.55
N SER A 250 -26.56 -9.16 15.58
CA SER A 250 -27.34 -10.23 16.23
C SER A 250 -27.64 -9.94 17.71
N TYR A 251 -26.71 -9.33 18.43
CA TYR A 251 -26.93 -8.88 19.80
C TYR A 251 -28.03 -7.81 19.88
N VAL A 252 -27.95 -6.77 19.04
CA VAL A 252 -28.95 -5.68 18.97
C VAL A 252 -30.32 -6.22 18.58
N GLU A 253 -30.40 -7.11 17.60
CA GLU A 253 -31.67 -7.71 17.16
C GLU A 253 -32.36 -8.52 18.28
N LYS A 254 -31.57 -9.20 19.12
CA LYS A 254 -32.09 -9.98 20.25
C LYS A 254 -32.47 -9.09 21.44
N ARG A 255 -31.68 -8.06 21.72
CA ARG A 255 -31.86 -7.19 22.89
C ARG A 255 -32.98 -6.17 22.68
N PHE A 256 -33.10 -5.67 21.45
CA PHE A 256 -34.08 -4.66 21.04
C PHE A 256 -34.91 -5.22 19.88
N PRO A 257 -35.81 -6.18 20.16
CA PRO A 257 -36.68 -6.74 19.12
C PRO A 257 -37.58 -5.65 18.57
N GLU A 258 -37.92 -5.73 17.28
CA GLU A 258 -38.97 -4.89 16.73
C GLU A 258 -40.26 -5.22 17.47
N VAL A 259 -40.79 -4.24 18.21
CA VAL A 259 -42.12 -4.36 18.79
C VAL A 259 -43.08 -4.47 17.60
N MET A 260 -43.53 -5.69 17.29
CA MET A 260 -44.72 -5.86 16.47
C MET A 260 -45.83 -5.09 17.18
N MET A 261 -46.23 -3.96 16.61
CA MET A 261 -47.46 -3.31 16.96
C MET A 261 -48.56 -4.34 16.68
N LEU A 262 -48.99 -5.05 17.72
CA LEU A 262 -50.26 -5.73 17.72
C LEU A 262 -51.30 -4.62 17.65
N GLU A 263 -51.64 -4.23 16.43
CA GLU A 263 -52.86 -3.48 16.15
C GLU A 263 -54.03 -4.31 16.74
N LYS A 264 -54.63 -3.74 17.79
CA LYS A 264 -55.91 -4.17 18.34
C LYS A 264 -57.04 -3.43 17.65
#